data_AF-A0A939AL60-F1
#
_entry.id   AF-A0A939AL60-F1
#
_cell.length_a   1.000
_cell.length_b   1.000
_cell.length_c   1.000
_cell.angle_alpha   90.00
_cell.angle_beta   90.00
_cell.angle_gamma   90.00
#
_symmetry.space_group_name_H-M   'P 1'
#
loop_
_entity.id
_entity.type
_entity.pdbx_description
1 polymer ?
#
loop_
_entity_poly.entity_id
_entity_poly.type
_entity_poly.pdbx_seq_one_letter_code
_entity_poly.pdbx_strand_id
1 'polypeptide(L)'
;MSERHPMFLFYFSITLAIASSAFYHFVAKSTPHNVNFTVSLLVTYAVAFIVTLFTFYFFPAPNGVLAEIKNLNWASIALAIAIVGIEFGFLLVYRSGWNLGIAAVLVNVVASLILVPVAILVFKDKLTWINIAGIFVCLIGLLMLNWKK
;
A
#
# COMPACT_ATOMS: atom_id res chain seq x y z
N MET A 1 6.76 -27.02 -21.04
CA MET A 1 7.08 -26.84 -19.60
C MET A 1 7.25 -25.33 -19.34
N SER A 2 6.17 -24.53 -19.36
CA SER A 2 6.27 -23.06 -19.24
C SER A 2 4.93 -22.40 -18.87
N GLU A 3 4.31 -22.84 -17.76
CA GLU A 3 3.19 -22.13 -17.13
C GLU A 3 3.31 -21.98 -15.60
N ARG A 4 4.39 -22.51 -14.98
CA ARG A 4 4.56 -22.44 -13.50
C ARG A 4 5.13 -21.11 -12.98
N HIS A 5 5.94 -20.41 -13.79
CA HIS A 5 6.54 -19.12 -13.39
C HIS A 5 5.54 -17.98 -13.13
N PRO A 6 4.46 -17.78 -13.93
CA PRO A 6 3.50 -16.70 -13.65
C PRO A 6 2.68 -16.96 -12.38
N MET A 7 2.29 -18.21 -12.11
CA MET A 7 1.50 -18.55 -10.91
C MET A 7 2.31 -18.36 -9.62
N PHE A 8 3.59 -18.76 -9.61
CA PHE A 8 4.45 -18.54 -8.44
C PHE A 8 4.62 -17.05 -8.15
N LEU A 9 4.94 -16.22 -9.16
CA LEU A 9 5.12 -14.78 -8.97
C LEU A 9 3.81 -14.13 -8.49
N PHE A 10 2.67 -14.55 -9.02
CA PHE A 10 1.36 -14.06 -8.59
C PHE A 10 1.10 -14.37 -7.11
N TYR A 11 1.21 -15.64 -6.69
CA TYR A 11 0.97 -16.02 -5.30
C TYR A 11 2.02 -15.45 -4.34
N PHE A 12 3.28 -15.38 -4.76
CA PHE A 12 4.34 -14.79 -3.95
C PHE A 12 4.12 -13.29 -3.75
N SER A 13 3.87 -12.53 -4.82
CA SER A 13 3.68 -11.08 -4.73
C SER A 13 2.46 -10.70 -3.89
N ILE A 14 1.32 -11.39 -4.07
CA ILE A 14 0.12 -11.12 -3.27
C ILE A 14 0.33 -11.48 -1.80
N THR A 15 0.99 -12.60 -1.51
CA THR A 15 1.29 -13.01 -0.13
C THR A 15 2.25 -12.04 0.55
N LEU A 16 3.29 -11.61 -0.17
CA LEU A 16 4.25 -10.62 0.31
C LEU A 16 3.58 -9.28 0.61
N ALA A 17 2.68 -8.83 -0.27
CA ALA A 17 1.93 -7.59 -0.08
C ALA A 17 1.01 -7.64 1.15
N ILE A 18 0.27 -8.74 1.33
CA ILE A 18 -0.61 -8.96 2.50
C ILE A 18 0.21 -9.00 3.79
N ALA A 19 1.29 -9.79 3.82
CA ALA A 19 2.16 -9.92 4.99
C ALA A 19 2.80 -8.57 5.37
N SER A 20 3.29 -7.82 4.36
CA SER A 20 3.88 -6.50 4.57
C SER A 20 2.85 -5.48 5.06
N SER A 21 1.62 -5.51 4.53
CA SER A 21 0.53 -4.62 4.98
C SER A 21 0.12 -4.92 6.42
N ALA A 22 -0.02 -6.19 6.81
CA ALA A 22 -0.31 -6.57 8.18
C ALA A 22 0.80 -6.13 9.14
N PHE A 23 2.07 -6.37 8.77
CA PHE A 23 3.22 -5.94 9.54
C PHE A 23 3.29 -4.42 9.68
N TYR A 24 3.04 -3.68 8.60
CA TYR A 24 2.96 -2.23 8.59
C TYR A 24 1.95 -1.71 9.61
N HIS A 25 0.71 -2.21 9.59
CA HIS A 25 -0.33 -1.75 10.51
C HIS A 25 0.01 -2.05 11.97
N PHE A 26 0.60 -3.23 12.24
CA PHE A 26 1.07 -3.61 13.58
C PHE A 26 2.16 -2.65 14.08
N VAL A 27 3.23 -2.46 13.31
CA VAL A 27 4.36 -1.60 13.70
C VAL A 27 3.94 -0.14 13.79
N ALA A 28 3.13 0.37 12.84
CA ALA A 28 2.65 1.74 12.84
C ALA A 28 1.79 2.06 14.08
N LYS A 29 1.00 1.08 14.57
CA LYS A 29 0.24 1.23 15.83
C LYS A 29 1.14 1.17 17.06
N SER A 30 2.24 0.43 17.00
CA SER A 30 3.24 0.34 18.07
C SER A 30 4.17 1.56 18.15
N THR A 31 4.18 2.43 17.14
CA THR A 31 4.97 3.66 17.14
C THR A 31 4.61 4.55 18.34
N PRO A 32 5.57 4.95 19.18
CA PRO A 32 5.30 5.74 20.37
C PRO A 32 4.55 7.04 20.07
N HIS A 33 3.52 7.33 20.87
CA HIS A 33 2.73 8.55 20.74
C HIS A 33 3.49 9.80 21.21
N ASN A 34 4.47 9.63 22.10
CA ASN A 34 5.25 10.73 22.70
C ASN A 34 6.37 11.25 21.79
N VAL A 35 6.70 10.56 20.70
CA VAL A 35 7.73 10.99 19.74
C VAL A 35 7.08 11.85 18.66
N ASN A 36 7.79 12.92 18.27
CA ASN A 36 7.41 13.74 17.13
C ASN A 36 7.27 12.84 15.88
N PHE A 37 6.09 12.84 15.26
CA PHE A 37 5.81 11.92 14.15
C PHE A 37 6.76 12.17 12.95
N THR A 38 7.13 13.42 12.68
CA THR A 38 8.04 13.77 11.58
C THR A 38 9.40 13.15 11.78
N VAL A 39 9.90 13.16 13.02
CA VAL A 39 11.18 12.51 13.36
C VAL A 39 11.09 11.00 13.18
N SER A 40 9.98 10.39 13.61
CA SER A 40 9.76 8.95 13.40
C SER A 40 9.77 8.58 11.92
N LEU A 41 9.06 9.36 11.07
CA LEU A 41 9.00 9.12 9.63
C LEU A 41 10.34 9.36 8.93
N LEU A 42 11.10 10.37 9.36
CA LEU A 42 12.44 10.62 8.84
C LEU A 42 13.34 9.39 9.04
N VAL A 43 13.29 8.78 10.24
CA VAL A 43 14.05 7.55 10.53
C VAL A 43 13.52 6.39 9.70
N THR A 44 12.19 6.21 9.59
CA THR A 44 11.59 5.18 8.74
C THR A 44 12.07 5.27 7.31
N TYR A 45 12.08 6.47 6.71
CA TYR A 45 12.55 6.67 5.34
C TYR A 45 14.05 6.45 5.19
N ALA A 46 14.86 6.85 6.17
CA ALA A 46 16.30 6.58 6.14
C ALA A 46 16.58 5.07 6.14
N VAL A 47 15.89 4.30 6.98
CA VAL A 47 16.00 2.84 7.01
C VAL A 47 15.48 2.22 5.72
N ALA A 48 14.31 2.65 5.23
CA ALA A 48 13.74 2.16 3.97
C ALA A 48 14.66 2.44 2.77
N PHE A 49 15.31 3.61 2.74
CA PHE A 49 16.28 3.96 1.72
C PHE A 49 17.49 3.02 1.74
N ILE A 50 18.07 2.76 2.93
CA ILE A 50 19.18 1.81 3.09
C ILE A 50 18.76 0.39 2.64
N VAL A 51 17.59 -0.08 3.07
CA VAL A 51 17.05 -1.39 2.64
C VAL A 51 16.88 -1.44 1.13
N THR A 52 16.38 -0.37 0.52
CA THR A 52 16.24 -0.28 -0.94
C THR A 52 17.60 -0.32 -1.63
N LEU A 53 18.62 0.34 -1.09
CA LEU A 53 19.99 0.23 -1.64
C LEU A 53 20.52 -1.21 -1.64
N PHE A 54 20.22 -2.00 -0.60
CA PHE A 54 20.60 -3.41 -0.58
C PHE A 54 19.92 -4.24 -1.69
N THR A 55 18.76 -3.81 -2.17
CA THR A 55 18.07 -4.54 -3.26
C THR A 55 18.83 -4.49 -4.59
N PHE A 56 19.72 -3.51 -4.82
CA PHE A 56 20.57 -3.47 -6.01
C PHE A 56 21.49 -4.70 -6.13
N TYR A 57 21.81 -5.38 -5.03
CA TYR A 57 22.56 -6.62 -5.07
C TYR A 57 21.78 -7.76 -5.77
N PHE A 58 20.46 -7.80 -5.57
CA PHE A 58 19.58 -8.80 -6.18
C PHE A 58 19.05 -8.34 -7.55
N PHE A 59 18.86 -7.02 -7.72
CA PHE A 59 18.31 -6.38 -8.92
C PHE A 59 19.29 -5.30 -9.43
N PRO A 60 20.42 -5.71 -10.05
CA PRO A 60 21.42 -4.77 -10.53
C PRO A 60 20.88 -3.91 -11.66
N ALA A 61 21.36 -2.66 -11.74
CA ALA A 61 21.08 -1.73 -12.84
C ALA A 61 22.20 -1.81 -13.90
N PRO A 62 22.06 -2.64 -14.96
CA PRO A 62 23.15 -2.93 -15.90
C PRO A 62 23.60 -1.70 -16.69
N ASN A 63 22.69 -0.75 -16.94
CA ASN A 63 22.98 0.50 -17.66
C ASN A 63 23.46 1.63 -16.73
N GLY A 64 23.62 1.34 -15.43
CA GLY A 64 23.97 2.30 -14.40
C GLY A 64 22.77 3.05 -13.81
N VAL A 65 22.85 3.37 -12.52
CA VAL A 65 21.76 4.03 -11.76
C VAL A 65 21.38 5.38 -12.36
N LEU A 66 22.35 6.15 -12.86
CA LEU A 66 22.08 7.47 -13.44
C LEU A 66 21.27 7.39 -14.75
N ALA A 67 21.42 6.32 -15.52
CA ALA A 67 20.61 6.08 -16.71
C ALA A 67 19.16 5.77 -16.33
N GLU A 68 18.96 4.93 -15.31
CA GLU A 68 17.63 4.61 -14.80
C GLU A 68 16.93 5.83 -14.17
N ILE A 69 17.66 6.69 -13.45
CA ILE A 69 17.12 7.94 -12.90
C ILE A 69 16.59 8.85 -14.02
N LYS A 70 17.28 8.92 -15.16
CA LYS A 70 16.83 9.72 -16.32
C LYS A 70 15.56 9.17 -16.96
N ASN A 71 15.27 7.88 -16.79
CA ASN A 71 14.06 7.24 -17.28
C ASN A 71 12.87 7.39 -16.30
N LEU A 72 13.08 7.94 -15.11
CA LEU A 72 12.00 8.19 -14.16
C LEU A 72 11.04 9.25 -14.72
N ASN A 73 9.76 9.05 -14.46
CA ASN A 73 8.70 9.97 -14.86
C ASN A 73 8.03 10.60 -13.63
N TRP A 74 7.04 11.45 -13.89
CA TRP A 74 6.25 12.12 -12.85
C TRP A 74 5.60 11.16 -11.84
N ALA A 75 5.32 9.91 -12.23
CA ALA A 75 4.69 8.93 -11.36
C ALA A 75 5.58 8.56 -10.16
N SER A 76 6.92 8.60 -10.32
CA SER A 76 7.84 8.35 -9.20
C SER A 76 7.74 9.43 -8.13
N ILE A 77 7.59 10.69 -8.55
CA ILE A 77 7.40 11.83 -7.63
C ILE A 77 6.01 11.77 -6.98
N ALA A 78 4.97 11.50 -7.77
CA ALA A 78 3.61 11.33 -7.24
C ALA A 78 3.52 10.17 -6.23
N LEU A 79 4.21 9.06 -6.49
CA LEU A 79 4.28 7.91 -5.59
C LEU A 79 4.96 8.29 -4.27
N ALA A 80 6.05 9.07 -4.29
CA ALA A 80 6.69 9.53 -3.07
C ALA A 80 5.73 10.37 -2.19
N ILE A 81 4.97 11.28 -2.81
CA ILE A 81 3.94 12.08 -2.10
C ILE A 81 2.85 11.18 -1.51
N ALA A 82 2.40 10.17 -2.28
CA ALA A 82 1.39 9.23 -1.82
C ALA A 82 1.87 8.39 -0.63
N ILE A 83 3.10 7.89 -0.65
CA ILE A 83 3.70 7.13 0.46
C ILE A 83 3.71 7.98 1.73
N VAL A 84 4.17 9.23 1.64
CA VAL A 84 4.16 10.17 2.77
C VAL A 84 2.74 10.38 3.29
N GLY A 85 1.77 10.65 2.42
CA GLY A 85 0.37 10.82 2.82
C GLY A 85 -0.21 9.60 3.53
N ILE A 86 0.09 8.39 3.05
CA ILE A 86 -0.35 7.12 3.65
C ILE A 86 0.24 6.96 5.05
N GLU A 87 1.55 7.16 5.21
CA GLU A 87 2.20 6.97 6.51
C GLU A 87 1.75 8.01 7.54
N PHE A 88 1.61 9.26 7.14
CA PHE A 88 1.01 10.30 7.98
C PHE A 88 -0.43 9.94 8.37
N GLY A 89 -1.25 9.54 7.40
CA GLY A 89 -2.66 9.23 7.60
C GLY A 89 -2.86 8.09 8.61
N PHE A 90 -2.17 6.97 8.43
CA PHE A 90 -2.29 5.84 9.34
C PHE A 90 -1.71 6.13 10.73
N LEU A 91 -0.59 6.84 10.84
CA LEU A 91 -0.07 7.26 12.14
C LEU A 91 -1.09 8.13 12.89
N LEU A 92 -1.72 9.10 12.22
CA LEU A 92 -2.75 9.95 12.83
C LEU A 92 -3.99 9.16 13.24
N VAL A 93 -4.46 8.25 12.39
CA VAL A 93 -5.60 7.36 12.70
C VAL A 93 -5.28 6.49 13.91
N TYR A 94 -4.09 5.91 14.00
CA TYR A 94 -3.71 5.11 15.15
C TYR A 94 -3.51 5.92 16.42
N ARG A 95 -3.00 7.15 16.28
CA ARG A 95 -2.84 8.10 17.38
C ARG A 95 -4.15 8.62 17.92
N SER A 96 -5.19 8.74 17.10
CA SER A 96 -6.54 9.12 17.53
C SER A 96 -7.28 8.00 18.29
N GLY A 97 -6.66 6.83 18.45
CA GLY A 97 -7.21 5.72 19.22
C GLY A 97 -8.10 4.78 18.39
N TRP A 98 -8.16 4.93 17.07
CA TRP A 98 -8.91 3.99 16.24
C TRP A 98 -8.39 2.55 16.36
N ASN A 99 -9.33 1.61 16.19
CA ASN A 99 -9.02 0.19 16.16
C ASN A 99 -8.23 -0.15 14.88
N LEU A 100 -7.16 -0.94 15.05
CA LEU A 100 -6.23 -1.28 13.98
C LEU A 100 -6.93 -1.91 12.77
N GLY A 101 -7.79 -2.92 13.02
CA GLY A 101 -8.46 -3.66 11.96
C GLY A 101 -9.51 -2.82 11.24
N ILE A 102 -10.35 -2.10 11.99
CA ILE A 102 -11.43 -1.27 11.42
C ILE A 102 -10.84 -0.14 10.57
N ALA A 103 -9.79 0.54 11.05
CA ALA A 103 -9.08 1.57 10.30
C ALA A 103 -8.52 1.06 8.98
N ALA A 104 -7.78 -0.05 9.02
CA ALA A 104 -7.15 -0.63 7.83
C ALA A 104 -8.19 -1.08 6.79
N VAL A 105 -9.27 -1.73 7.23
CA VAL A 105 -10.35 -2.17 6.33
C VAL A 105 -11.07 -0.97 5.72
N LEU A 106 -11.43 0.03 6.52
CA LEU A 106 -12.12 1.23 6.02
C LEU A 106 -11.30 1.94 4.95
N VAL A 107 -10.03 2.23 5.23
CA VAL A 107 -9.16 2.96 4.30
C VAL A 107 -9.00 2.18 2.99
N ASN A 108 -8.72 0.87 3.06
CA ASN A 108 -8.53 0.06 1.85
C ASN A 108 -9.82 -0.10 1.04
N VAL A 109 -10.98 -0.25 1.67
CA VAL A 109 -12.27 -0.33 0.97
C VAL A 109 -12.58 1.00 0.28
N VAL A 110 -12.48 2.12 0.99
CA VAL A 110 -12.77 3.44 0.41
C VAL A 110 -11.77 3.78 -0.72
N ALA A 111 -10.47 3.49 -0.53
CA ALA A 111 -9.48 3.66 -1.57
C ALA A 111 -9.79 2.79 -2.80
N SER A 112 -10.19 1.53 -2.60
CA SER A 112 -10.60 0.63 -3.69
C SER A 112 -11.81 1.18 -4.46
N LEU A 113 -12.80 1.75 -3.77
CA LEU A 113 -13.96 2.38 -4.41
C LEU A 113 -13.58 3.61 -5.26
N ILE A 114 -12.61 4.40 -4.80
CA ILE A 114 -12.09 5.54 -5.57
C ILE A 114 -11.27 5.06 -6.78
N LEU A 115 -10.53 3.97 -6.62
CA LEU A 115 -9.73 3.38 -7.70
C LEU A 115 -10.59 2.73 -8.79
N VAL A 116 -11.79 2.24 -8.47
CA VAL A 116 -12.69 1.59 -9.45
C VAL A 116 -13.01 2.48 -10.65
N PRO A 117 -13.50 3.74 -10.50
CA PRO A 117 -13.69 4.65 -11.63
C PRO A 117 -12.38 4.93 -12.38
N VAL A 118 -11.26 5.08 -11.67
CA VAL A 118 -9.95 5.33 -12.28
C VAL A 118 -9.51 4.13 -13.14
N ALA A 119 -9.70 2.90 -12.65
CA ALA A 119 -9.41 1.67 -13.38
C ALA A 119 -10.24 1.57 -14.68
N ILE A 120 -11.53 1.89 -14.62
CA ILE A 120 -12.41 1.87 -15.80
C ILE A 120 -12.04 2.98 -16.79
N LEU A 121 -11.84 4.22 -16.32
CA LEU A 121 -11.69 5.39 -17.19
C LEU A 121 -10.27 5.53 -17.76
N VAL A 122 -9.25 5.28 -16.94
CA VAL A 122 -7.83 5.47 -17.30
C VAL A 122 -7.24 4.19 -17.86
N PHE A 123 -7.44 3.07 -17.16
CA PHE A 123 -6.84 1.77 -17.53
C PHE A 123 -7.74 0.93 -18.44
N LYS A 124 -9.01 1.33 -18.63
CA LYS A 124 -10.00 0.63 -19.48
C LYS A 124 -10.27 -0.81 -19.03
N ASP A 125 -10.15 -1.06 -17.74
CA ASP A 125 -10.43 -2.36 -17.16
C ASP A 125 -11.91 -2.72 -17.33
N LYS A 126 -12.16 -3.95 -17.79
CA LYS A 126 -13.52 -4.49 -17.91
C LYS A 126 -13.96 -5.07 -16.56
N LEU A 127 -14.84 -4.36 -15.87
CA LEU A 127 -15.48 -4.90 -14.68
C LEU A 127 -16.62 -5.85 -15.08
N THR A 128 -16.60 -7.04 -14.48
CA THR A 128 -17.71 -7.99 -14.59
C THR A 128 -18.82 -7.62 -13.62
N TRP A 129 -20.03 -8.12 -13.88
CA TRP A 129 -21.17 -7.96 -12.95
C TRP A 129 -20.89 -8.57 -11.57
N ILE A 130 -20.02 -9.60 -11.52
CA ILE A 130 -19.58 -10.25 -10.29
C ILE A 130 -18.67 -9.32 -9.47
N ASN A 131 -17.75 -8.60 -10.13
CA ASN A 131 -16.89 -7.63 -9.45
C ASN A 131 -17.73 -6.52 -8.80
N ILE A 132 -18.76 -6.05 -9.51
CA ILE A 132 -19.69 -5.04 -9.00
C ILE A 132 -20.44 -5.58 -7.77
N ALA A 133 -20.99 -6.80 -7.84
CA ALA A 133 -21.63 -7.43 -6.69
C ALA A 133 -20.66 -7.59 -5.50
N GLY A 134 -19.39 -7.95 -5.76
CA GLY A 134 -18.35 -8.04 -4.74
C GLY A 134 -18.07 -6.70 -4.04
N ILE A 135 -18.10 -5.59 -4.78
CA ILE A 135 -17.98 -4.24 -4.20
C ILE A 135 -19.15 -3.97 -3.22
N PHE A 136 -20.38 -4.30 -3.60
CA PHE A 136 -21.54 -4.15 -2.69
C PHE A 136 -21.40 -5.00 -1.43
N VAL A 137 -20.91 -6.24 -1.55
CA VAL A 137 -20.65 -7.10 -0.39
C VAL A 137 -19.58 -6.50 0.53
N CYS A 138 -18.49 -5.95 -0.03
CA CYS A 138 -17.46 -5.26 0.75
C CYS A 138 -18.01 -4.05 1.51
N LEU A 139 -18.91 -3.27 0.88
CA LEU A 139 -19.59 -2.14 1.51
C LEU A 139 -20.48 -2.57 2.68
N ILE A 140 -21.25 -3.66 2.51
CA ILE A 140 -22.08 -4.21 3.58
C ILE A 140 -21.20 -4.69 4.74
N GLY A 141 -20.12 -5.42 4.44
CA GLY A 141 -19.16 -5.88 5.45
C GLY A 141 -18.54 -4.71 6.24
N LEU A 142 -18.21 -3.62 5.54
CA LEU A 142 -17.69 -2.41 6.18
C LEU A 142 -18.73 -1.75 7.09
N LEU A 143 -19.99 -1.63 6.65
CA LEU A 143 -21.08 -1.10 7.46
C LEU A 143 -21.27 -1.92 8.73
N MET A 144 -21.23 -3.25 8.64
CA MET A 144 -21.33 -4.15 9.80
C MET A 144 -20.16 -3.98 10.77
N LEU A 145 -18.93 -3.85 10.26
CA LEU A 145 -17.74 -3.64 11.11
C LEU A 145 -17.76 -2.31 11.85
N ASN A 146 -18.34 -1.26 11.25
CA ASN A 146 -18.45 0.06 11.85
C ASN A 146 -19.75 0.24 12.67
N TRP A 147 -20.63 -0.77 12.70
CA TRP A 147 -21.88 -0.70 13.44
C TRP A 147 -21.60 -0.80 14.93
N LYS A 148 -21.48 0.34 15.61
CA LYS A 148 -21.47 0.39 17.08
C LYS A 148 -22.86 0.06 17.60
N LYS A 149 -22.95 -0.98 18.42
CA LYS A 149 -24.01 -1.10 19.44
C LYS A 149 -23.58 -0.35 20.68
#